data_AF-Q16864-F1
#
_entry.id   AF-Q16864-F1
#
_cell.length_a   1.000
_cell.length_b   1.000
_cell.length_c   1.000
_cell.angle_alpha   90.00
_cell.angle_beta   90.00
_cell.angle_gamma   90.00
#
_symmetry.space_group_name_H-M   'P 1'
#
loop_
_entity.id
_entity.type
_entity.pdbx_description
1 polymer ?
#
loop_
_entity_poly.entity_id
_entity_poly.type
_entity_poly.pdbx_seq_one_letter_code
_entity_poly.pdbx_strand_id
1 'polypeptide(L)'
;MAGRGKLIAVIGDEDTVTGFLLGGIGELNKNRHPNFLVVEKDTTINEIEDTFRQFLNRDDIGIILINQYIAEMVRHALDAHQQSIPAVLEIPSKEHPYDAAKDSILRRARGMFTAEDLR
;
A
#
# COMPACT_ATOMS: atom_id res chain seq x y z
N MET A 1 -10.32 -24.23 -13.01
CA MET A 1 -10.85 -22.94 -12.52
C MET A 1 -9.81 -21.90 -12.85
N ALA A 2 -10.11 -20.86 -13.64
CA ALA A 2 -9.21 -19.70 -13.72
C ALA A 2 -8.98 -19.26 -12.27
N GLY A 3 -7.76 -19.42 -11.76
CA GLY A 3 -7.45 -19.06 -10.38
C GLY A 3 -7.89 -17.63 -10.21
N ARG A 4 -8.95 -17.39 -9.43
CA ARG A 4 -9.51 -16.05 -9.25
C ARG A 4 -8.35 -15.21 -8.73
N GLY A 5 -7.90 -14.26 -9.53
CA GLY A 5 -6.70 -13.48 -9.23
C GLY A 5 -6.83 -12.83 -7.86
N LYS A 6 -5.69 -12.59 -7.20
CA LYS A 6 -5.71 -11.83 -5.95
C LYS A 6 -6.10 -10.37 -6.25
N LEU A 7 -6.79 -9.74 -5.31
CA LEU A 7 -7.25 -8.37 -5.39
C LEU A 7 -6.12 -7.39 -5.12
N ILE A 8 -6.31 -6.17 -5.62
CA ILE A 8 -5.51 -5.00 -5.25
C ILE A 8 -6.28 -4.24 -4.18
N ALA A 9 -5.63 -3.81 -3.11
CA ALA A 9 -6.19 -2.89 -2.15
C ALA A 9 -5.49 -1.52 -2.21
N VAL A 10 -6.19 -0.45 -1.84
CA VAL A 10 -5.68 0.93 -1.95
C VAL A 10 -5.91 1.72 -0.68
N ILE A 11 -4.87 2.32 -0.13
CA ILE A 11 -4.93 3.28 0.97
C ILE A 11 -4.41 4.62 0.43
N GLY A 12 -5.30 5.59 0.23
CA GLY A 12 -4.91 6.79 -0.48
C GLY A 12 -5.79 8.00 -0.21
N ASP A 13 -5.36 9.15 -0.71
CA ASP A 13 -6.23 10.33 -0.82
C ASP A 13 -7.42 10.07 -1.77
N GLU A 14 -8.41 10.96 -1.70
CA GLU A 14 -9.63 10.88 -2.49
C GLU A 14 -9.35 10.75 -4.00
N ASP A 15 -8.42 11.54 -4.53
CA ASP A 15 -8.05 11.52 -5.96
C ASP A 15 -7.44 10.17 -6.36
N THR A 16 -6.53 9.61 -5.53
CA THR A 16 -5.90 8.32 -5.77
C THR A 16 -6.95 7.20 -5.74
N VAL A 17 -7.73 7.11 -4.67
CA VAL A 17 -8.73 6.05 -4.50
C VAL A 17 -9.79 6.12 -5.59
N THR A 18 -10.30 7.31 -5.89
CA THR A 18 -11.27 7.52 -6.97
C THR A 18 -10.70 7.09 -8.32
N GLY A 19 -9.46 7.49 -8.63
CA GLY A 19 -8.80 7.09 -9.88
C GLY A 19 -8.70 5.57 -10.03
N PHE A 20 -8.35 4.85 -8.97
CA PHE A 20 -8.32 3.40 -9.01
C PHE A 20 -9.72 2.77 -9.09
N LEU A 21 -10.70 3.27 -8.33
CA LEU A 21 -12.09 2.80 -8.40
C LEU A 21 -12.66 2.91 -9.83
N LEU A 22 -12.35 4.00 -10.54
CA LEU A 22 -12.70 4.16 -11.95
C LEU A 22 -11.97 3.17 -12.87
N GLY A 23 -10.79 2.69 -12.47
CA GLY A 23 -10.05 1.61 -13.13
C GLY A 23 -10.62 0.20 -12.88
N GLY A 24 -11.67 0.07 -12.07
CA GLY A 24 -12.35 -1.20 -11.84
C GLY A 24 -11.86 -2.01 -10.64
N ILE A 25 -11.13 -1.40 -9.69
CA ILE A 25 -10.94 -2.01 -8.37
C ILE A 25 -12.18 -1.78 -7.48
N GLY A 26 -12.08 -2.00 -6.16
CA GLY A 26 -13.21 -1.74 -5.25
C GLY A 26 -14.08 -2.96 -4.96
N GLU A 27 -13.64 -4.17 -5.33
CA GLU A 27 -14.38 -5.40 -5.07
C GLU A 27 -14.64 -5.60 -3.58
N LEU A 28 -15.92 -5.76 -3.25
CA LEU A 28 -16.35 -6.13 -1.91
C LEU A 28 -16.10 -7.62 -1.67
N ASN A 29 -15.50 -7.95 -0.53
CA ASN A 29 -15.40 -9.35 -0.13
C ASN A 29 -16.79 -9.91 0.30
N LYS A 30 -16.81 -11.18 0.71
CA LYS A 30 -18.03 -11.86 1.19
C LYS A 30 -18.73 -11.14 2.35
N ASN A 31 -17.97 -10.38 3.14
CA ASN A 31 -18.47 -9.63 4.29
C ASN A 31 -18.82 -8.18 3.94
N ARG A 32 -18.83 -7.82 2.65
CA ARG A 32 -19.06 -6.46 2.14
C ARG A 32 -18.02 -5.44 2.62
N HIS A 33 -16.83 -5.89 2.98
CA HIS A 33 -15.74 -4.97 3.28
C HIS A 33 -15.04 -4.55 1.98
N PRO A 34 -14.84 -3.23 1.77
CA PRO A 34 -14.07 -2.73 0.65
C PRO A 34 -12.60 -3.14 0.77
N ASN A 35 -11.90 -3.09 -0.34
CA ASN A 35 -10.44 -3.18 -0.43
C ASN A 35 -9.82 -1.79 -0.61
N PHE A 36 -10.44 -0.73 -0.08
CA PHE A 36 -9.86 0.60 -0.10
C PHE A 36 -10.16 1.39 1.17
N LEU A 37 -9.31 2.36 1.47
CA LEU A 37 -9.50 3.40 2.47
C LEU A 37 -9.22 4.75 1.81
N VAL A 38 -10.20 5.65 1.85
CA VAL A 38 -10.02 7.07 1.54
C VAL A 38 -9.50 7.73 2.81
N VAL A 39 -8.32 8.33 2.73
CA VAL A 39 -7.70 9.05 3.83
C VAL A 39 -8.01 10.53 3.68
N GLU A 40 -8.87 11.02 4.56
CA GLU A 40 -9.27 12.41 4.68
C GLU A 40 -8.47 13.10 5.81
N LYS A 41 -8.77 14.37 6.06
CA LYS A 41 -8.05 15.17 7.07
C LYS A 41 -8.36 14.75 8.51
N ASP A 42 -9.52 14.13 8.73
CA ASP A 42 -10.00 13.63 10.02
C ASP A 42 -9.73 12.14 10.23
N THR A 43 -9.31 11.41 9.19
CA THR A 43 -8.85 10.03 9.30
C THR A 43 -7.67 9.93 10.26
N THR A 44 -7.78 9.07 11.26
CA THR A 44 -6.75 8.95 12.30
C THR A 44 -5.63 7.99 11.88
N ILE A 45 -4.42 8.18 12.42
CA ILE A 45 -3.28 7.26 12.18
C ILE A 45 -3.65 5.82 12.57
N ASN A 46 -4.38 5.65 13.68
CA ASN A 46 -4.83 4.34 14.14
C ASN A 46 -5.76 3.67 13.12
N GLU A 47 -6.67 4.43 12.50
CA GLU A 47 -7.58 3.91 11.48
C GLU A 47 -6.82 3.45 10.21
N ILE A 48 -5.81 4.21 9.79
CA ILE A 48 -4.94 3.84 8.68
C ILE A 48 -4.18 2.55 9.01
N GLU A 49 -3.63 2.46 10.21
CA GLU A 49 -2.89 1.28 10.66
C GLU A 49 -3.79 0.04 10.80
N ASP A 50 -4.98 0.19 11.39
CA ASP A 50 -5.94 -0.89 11.57
C ASP A 50 -6.42 -1.41 10.21
N THR A 51 -6.71 -0.50 9.26
CA THR A 51 -7.10 -0.89 7.90
C THR A 51 -5.96 -1.57 7.16
N PHE A 52 -4.73 -1.06 7.29
CA PHE A 52 -3.56 -1.70 6.71
C PHE A 52 -3.39 -3.12 7.26
N ARG A 53 -3.45 -3.32 8.58
CA ARG A 53 -3.40 -4.65 9.21
C ARG A 53 -4.56 -5.54 8.78
N GLN A 54 -5.76 -4.99 8.60
CA GLN A 54 -6.89 -5.74 8.07
C GLN A 54 -6.62 -6.24 6.65
N PHE A 55 -6.02 -5.42 5.79
CA PHE A 55 -5.64 -5.82 4.43
C PHE A 55 -4.51 -6.84 4.40
N LEU A 56 -3.55 -6.77 5.33
CA LEU A 56 -2.50 -7.79 5.48
C LEU A 56 -3.08 -9.18 5.80
N ASN A 57 -4.14 -9.22 6.61
CA ASN A 57 -4.77 -10.47 7.06
C ASN A 57 -5.79 -11.04 6.05
N ARG A 58 -5.95 -10.41 4.88
CA ARG A 58 -6.88 -10.82 3.83
C ARG A 58 -6.18 -11.70 2.80
N ASP A 59 -6.47 -12.99 2.82
CA ASP A 59 -5.90 -13.98 1.89
C ASP A 59 -6.25 -13.69 0.41
N ASP A 60 -7.30 -12.92 0.15
CA ASP A 60 -7.73 -12.51 -1.17
C ASP A 60 -6.95 -11.31 -1.73
N ILE A 61 -6.17 -10.58 -0.92
CA ILE A 61 -5.36 -9.44 -1.37
C ILE A 61 -3.96 -9.91 -1.79
N GLY A 62 -3.49 -9.41 -2.93
CA GLY A 62 -2.16 -9.69 -3.48
C GLY A 62 -1.25 -8.48 -3.44
N ILE A 63 -1.80 -7.28 -3.63
CA ILE A 63 -1.07 -6.03 -3.66
C ILE A 63 -1.84 -5.00 -2.82
N ILE A 64 -1.12 -4.25 -1.99
CA ILE A 64 -1.63 -3.06 -1.31
C ILE A 64 -0.87 -1.87 -1.90
N LEU A 65 -1.59 -0.96 -2.52
CA LEU A 65 -1.09 0.34 -2.94
C LEU A 65 -1.34 1.33 -1.81
N ILE A 66 -0.33 2.10 -1.46
CA ILE A 66 -0.44 3.15 -0.44
C ILE A 66 0.23 4.42 -0.94
N ASN A 67 -0.39 5.60 -0.78
CA ASN A 67 0.35 6.83 -1.09
C ASN A 67 1.56 6.96 -0.18
N GLN A 68 2.72 7.32 -0.72
CA GLN A 68 3.98 7.40 0.03
C GLN A 68 3.89 8.32 1.25
N TYR A 69 3.19 9.45 1.15
CA TYR A 69 3.05 10.38 2.27
C TYR A 69 2.19 9.81 3.40
N ILE A 70 1.21 8.94 3.09
CA ILE A 70 0.39 8.22 4.07
C ILE A 70 1.19 7.07 4.67
N ALA A 71 1.98 6.36 3.84
CA ALA A 71 2.88 5.31 4.28
C ALA A 71 3.86 5.81 5.36
N GLU A 72 4.28 7.08 5.29
CA GLU A 72 5.12 7.69 6.31
C GLU A 72 4.45 7.77 7.70
N MET A 73 3.13 7.93 7.75
CA MET A 73 2.37 8.02 9.01
C MET A 73 2.32 6.68 9.75
N VAL A 74 2.40 5.56 9.02
CA VAL A 74 2.31 4.19 9.55
C VAL A 74 3.58 3.38 9.26
N ARG A 75 4.72 4.06 9.18
CA ARG A 75 6.01 3.49 8.75
C ARG A 75 6.42 2.27 9.57
N HIS A 76 6.14 2.26 10.88
CA HIS A 76 6.41 1.12 11.77
C HIS A 76 5.62 -0.13 11.37
N ALA A 77 4.36 0.03 10.96
CA ALA A 77 3.53 -1.09 10.53
C ALA A 77 4.00 -1.65 9.19
N LEU A 78 4.41 -0.78 8.26
CA LEU A 78 5.01 -1.17 6.97
C LEU A 78 6.33 -1.91 7.14
N ASP A 79 7.22 -1.40 7.98
CA ASP A 79 8.53 -2.01 8.22
C ASP A 79 8.43 -3.36 8.95
N ALA A 80 7.40 -3.53 9.79
CA ALA A 80 7.10 -4.80 10.44
C ALA A 80 6.58 -5.88 9.46
N HIS A 81 6.04 -5.49 8.31
CA HIS A 81 5.58 -6.43 7.29
C HIS A 81 6.76 -6.96 6.45
N GLN A 82 7.03 -8.25 6.58
CA GLN A 82 8.12 -8.95 5.87
C GLN A 82 7.63 -10.02 4.89
N GLN A 83 6.33 -10.30 4.88
CA GLN A 83 5.78 -11.32 3.98
C GLN A 83 5.75 -10.78 2.54
N SER A 84 5.93 -11.67 1.56
CA SER A 84 5.89 -11.31 0.14
C SER A 84 4.47 -11.02 -0.36
N ILE A 85 3.45 -11.61 0.26
CA ILE A 85 2.04 -11.43 -0.09
C ILE A 85 1.27 -11.06 1.19
N PRO A 86 0.48 -9.97 1.18
CA PRO A 86 0.36 -9.02 0.07
C PRO A 86 1.63 -8.19 -0.10
N ALA A 87 1.98 -7.88 -1.35
CA ALA A 87 3.06 -6.96 -1.67
C ALA A 87 2.60 -5.54 -1.38
N VAL A 88 3.40 -4.74 -0.67
CA VAL A 88 3.06 -3.34 -0.38
C VAL A 88 3.88 -2.42 -1.27
N LEU A 89 3.20 -1.56 -2.03
CA LEU A 89 3.82 -0.64 -2.97
C LEU A 89 3.44 0.80 -2.61
N GLU A 90 4.46 1.62 -2.39
CA GLU A 90 4.31 3.05 -2.15
C GLU A 90 4.18 3.78 -3.51
N ILE A 91 3.10 4.54 -3.69
CA ILE A 91 2.83 5.30 -4.93
C ILE A 91 2.80 6.81 -4.66
N PRO A 92 3.11 7.67 -5.65
CA PRO A 92 2.89 9.10 -5.50
C PRO A 92 1.41 9.43 -5.36
N SER A 93 1.11 10.66 -4.94
CA SER A 93 -0.23 11.25 -5.02
C SER A 93 -0.18 12.49 -5.91
N LYS A 94 -1.34 13.01 -6.31
CA LYS A 94 -1.43 14.18 -7.20
C LYS A 94 -0.68 15.40 -6.67
N GLU A 95 -0.79 15.64 -5.36
CA GLU A 95 -0.16 16.79 -4.68
C GLU A 95 1.17 16.43 -3.99
N HIS A 96 1.48 15.14 -3.87
CA HIS A 96 2.67 14.63 -3.18
C HIS A 96 3.53 13.79 -4.14
N PRO A 97 4.53 14.41 -4.79
CA PRO A 97 5.47 13.70 -5.65
C PRO A 97 6.22 12.61 -4.89
N TYR A 98 6.63 11.56 -5.63
CA TYR A 98 7.42 10.48 -5.07
C TYR A 98 8.84 10.93 -4.70
N ASP A 99 9.29 10.53 -3.52
CA ASP A 99 10.63 10.74 -3.00
C ASP A 99 11.36 9.39 -2.83
N ALA A 100 12.31 9.12 -3.74
CA ALA A 100 13.13 7.91 -3.72
C ALA A 100 13.95 7.74 -2.42
N ALA A 101 14.21 8.82 -1.69
CA ALA A 101 14.95 8.77 -0.45
C ALA A 101 14.16 8.06 0.67
N LYS A 102 12.82 8.15 0.63
CA LYS A 102 11.91 7.64 1.67
C LYS A 102 11.35 6.25 1.38
N ASP A 103 11.52 5.76 0.17
CA ASP A 103 11.03 4.46 -0.24
C ASP A 103 11.74 3.32 0.53
N SER A 104 10.95 2.49 1.19
CA SER A 104 11.43 1.38 2.01
C SER A 104 12.16 0.31 1.20
N ILE A 105 11.74 0.04 -0.04
CA ILE A 105 12.40 -0.90 -0.95
C ILE A 105 13.75 -0.34 -1.37
N LEU A 106 13.83 0.94 -1.77
CA LEU A 106 15.10 1.56 -2.14
C LEU A 106 16.05 1.69 -0.93
N ARG A 107 15.51 1.92 0.27
CA ARG A 107 16.30 1.92 1.51
C ARG A 107 16.88 0.53 1.81
N ARG A 108 16.08 -0.53 1.62
CA ARG A 108 16.54 -1.93 1.74
C ARG A 108 17.56 -2.29 0.67
N ALA A 109 17.31 -1.90 -0.59
CA ALA A 109 18.20 -2.17 -1.72
C ALA A 109 19.54 -1.43 -1.61
N ARG A 110 19.56 -0.18 -1.13
CA ARG A 110 20.81 0.55 -0.87
C ARG A 110 21.70 -0.14 0.17
N GLY A 111 21.12 -0.88 1.10
CA GLY A 111 21.88 -1.74 2.02
C GLY A 111 22.45 -3.00 1.35
N MET A 112 21.86 -3.45 0.25
CA MET A 112 22.31 -4.63 -0.51
C MET A 112 23.37 -4.29 -1.56
N PHE A 113 23.28 -3.14 -2.23
CA PHE A 113 24.30 -2.67 -3.16
C PHE A 113 25.48 -2.07 -2.39
N THR A 114 26.31 -2.92 -1.80
CA THR A 114 27.67 -2.53 -1.44
C THR A 114 28.44 -2.18 -2.71
N ALA A 115 29.29 -1.14 -2.66
CA ALA A 115 30.04 -0.61 -3.79
C ALA A 115 30.91 -1.62 -4.56
N GLU A 116 31.03 -2.86 -4.07
CA GLU A 116 31.67 -3.97 -4.79
C GLU A 116 30.87 -4.43 -6.02
N ASP A 117 29.54 -4.28 -6.05
CA ASP A 117 28.71 -4.64 -7.22
C ASP A 117 28.69 -3.57 -8.32
N LEU A 118 29.27 -2.39 -8.06
CA LEU A 118 29.32 -1.26 -9.00
C LEU A 118 30.69 -1.10 -9.68
N ARG A 119 31.59 -2.08 -9.54
CA ARG A 119 32.86 -2.15 -10.30
C ARG A 119 32.75 -3.15 -11.44
#